data_AF-A0A7C7XIX9-F1
#
_entry.id   AF-A0A7C7XIX9-F1
#
_cell.length_a   1.000
_cell.length_b   1.000
_cell.length_c   1.000
_cell.angle_alpha   90.00
_cell.angle_beta   90.00
_cell.angle_gamma   90.00
#
_symmetry.space_group_name_H-M   'P 1'
#
loop_
_entity.id
_entity.type
_entity.pdbx_description
1 polymer ?
#
loop_
_entity_poly.entity_id
_entity_poly.type
_entity_poly.pdbx_seq_one_letter_code
_entity_poly.pdbx_strand_id
1 'polypeptide(L)'
;KNGEKRVNPIPAVALDELKKYRELGSRLIFFSYNNHEKAFDFRKQWYISLRKAEITGFRFHDLRHTAASYLVMAGATLHETGEILGHKSEQTTKRYAHLSTGHKSALSERVMSKVFSDGGAL
;
A
#
# COMPACT_ATOMS: atom_id res chain seq x y z
N LYS A 1 12.11 -6.72 -6.04
CA LYS A 1 13.21 -5.97 -6.70
C LYS A 1 14.50 -6.73 -6.39
N ASN A 2 15.22 -7.22 -7.41
CA ASN A 2 16.36 -8.17 -7.35
C ASN A 2 15.97 -9.67 -7.27
N GLY A 3 14.93 -10.10 -7.98
CA GLY A 3 14.61 -11.54 -8.12
C GLY A 3 13.97 -12.22 -6.89
N GLU A 4 14.03 -11.61 -5.70
CA GLU A 4 13.31 -12.12 -4.53
C GLU A 4 11.79 -12.08 -4.75
N LYS A 5 11.18 -13.26 -4.69
CA LYS A 5 9.73 -13.42 -4.61
C LYS A 5 9.26 -12.81 -3.30
N ARG A 6 8.21 -12.00 -3.38
CA ARG A 6 7.54 -11.42 -2.22
C ARG A 6 6.07 -11.73 -2.32
N VAL A 7 5.49 -12.18 -1.22
CA VAL A 7 4.05 -12.32 -1.08
C VAL A 7 3.56 -11.03 -0.46
N ASN A 8 2.62 -10.37 -1.11
CA ASN A 8 2.00 -9.16 -0.58
C ASN A 8 0.48 -9.39 -0.50
N PRO A 9 -0.14 -9.22 0.67
CA PRO A 9 -1.60 -9.27 0.77
C PRO A 9 -2.21 -8.17 -0.10
N ILE A 10 -2.98 -8.58 -1.11
CA ILE A 10 -3.74 -7.65 -1.96
C ILE A 10 -5.11 -7.46 -1.30
N PRO A 11 -5.52 -6.21 -0.98
CA PRO A 11 -6.85 -5.94 -0.45
C PRO A 11 -7.94 -6.48 -1.39
N ALA A 12 -9.03 -7.01 -0.82
CA ALA A 12 -10.12 -7.61 -1.59
C ALA A 12 -10.66 -6.68 -2.69
N VAL A 13 -10.82 -5.39 -2.37
CA VAL A 13 -11.26 -4.37 -3.34
C VAL A 13 -10.35 -4.28 -4.59
N ALA A 14 -9.04 -4.42 -4.42
CA ALA A 14 -8.09 -4.41 -5.53
C ALA A 14 -8.10 -5.76 -6.24
N LEU A 15 -8.17 -6.86 -5.49
CA LEU A 15 -8.20 -8.21 -6.05
C LEU A 15 -9.44 -8.43 -6.92
N ASP A 16 -10.61 -7.94 -6.50
CA ASP A 16 -11.87 -8.08 -7.23
C ASP A 16 -11.86 -7.30 -8.53
N GLU A 17 -11.18 -6.15 -8.59
CA GLU A 17 -10.94 -5.45 -9.85
C GLU A 17 -9.97 -6.21 -10.75
N LEU A 18 -8.87 -6.75 -10.19
CA LEU A 18 -7.90 -7.53 -10.96
C LEU A 18 -8.51 -8.78 -11.59
N LYS A 19 -9.44 -9.45 -10.88
CA LYS A 19 -10.12 -10.65 -11.38
C LYS A 19 -10.89 -10.38 -12.68
N LYS A 20 -11.41 -9.17 -12.90
CA LYS A 20 -12.17 -8.81 -14.11
C LYS A 20 -11.31 -8.85 -15.39
N TYR A 21 -10.00 -8.68 -15.25
CA TYR A 21 -9.06 -8.63 -16.38
C TYR A 21 -8.12 -9.84 -16.41
N ARG A 22 -8.28 -10.79 -15.48
CA ARG A 22 -7.41 -11.96 -15.40
C ARG A 22 -7.80 -12.98 -16.46
N GLU A 23 -6.84 -13.29 -17.34
CA GLU A 23 -6.96 -14.39 -18.31
C GLU A 23 -6.17 -15.62 -17.83
N LEU A 24 -6.74 -16.82 -17.98
CA LEU A 24 -6.07 -18.09 -17.66
C LEU A 24 -5.03 -18.42 -18.75
N GLY A 25 -3.84 -18.86 -18.34
CA GLY A 25 -2.76 -19.27 -19.26
C GLY A 25 -1.81 -18.13 -19.68
N SER A 26 -2.17 -16.87 -19.45
CA SER A 26 -1.26 -15.74 -19.64
C SER A 26 -0.26 -15.63 -18.47
N ARG A 27 1.01 -15.34 -18.78
CA ARG A 27 2.03 -15.01 -17.76
C ARG A 27 1.84 -13.60 -17.18
N LEU A 28 1.05 -12.75 -17.83
CA LEU A 28 0.84 -11.34 -17.49
C LEU A 28 -0.62 -11.07 -17.15
N ILE A 29 -0.87 -10.31 -16.08
CA ILE A 29 -2.22 -9.83 -15.73
C ILE A 29 -2.66 -8.71 -16.68
N PHE A 30 -1.74 -7.80 -17.04
CA PHE A 30 -2.00 -6.71 -17.97
C PHE A 30 -1.02 -6.81 -19.15
N PHE A 31 -1.53 -7.27 -20.28
CA PHE A 31 -0.76 -7.39 -21.51
C PHE A 31 -1.03 -6.22 -22.46
N SER A 32 -0.10 -5.98 -23.38
CA SER A 32 -0.27 -4.96 -24.41
C SER A 32 -1.31 -5.40 -25.43
N TYR A 33 -2.20 -4.48 -25.81
CA TYR A 33 -3.21 -4.70 -26.87
C TYR A 33 -2.61 -5.13 -28.21
N ASN A 34 -1.37 -4.71 -28.50
CA ASN A 34 -0.69 -5.01 -29.77
C ASN A 34 0.15 -6.29 -29.71
N ASN A 35 0.49 -6.78 -28.51
CA ASN A 35 1.29 -7.99 -28.32
C ASN A 35 1.07 -8.54 -26.92
N HIS A 36 0.37 -9.68 -26.82
CA HIS A 36 -0.03 -10.27 -25.55
C HIS A 36 1.14 -10.85 -24.72
N GLU A 37 2.32 -11.01 -25.32
CA GLU A 37 3.54 -11.43 -24.62
C GLU A 37 4.27 -10.27 -23.92
N LYS A 38 3.89 -9.02 -24.21
CA LYS A 38 4.49 -7.83 -23.62
C LYS A 38 3.59 -7.20 -22.59
N ALA A 39 4.20 -6.62 -21.55
CA ALA A 39 3.47 -5.89 -20.51
C ALA A 39 2.79 -4.63 -21.09
N PHE A 40 1.62 -4.31 -20.55
CA PHE A 40 0.90 -3.08 -20.88
C PHE A 40 1.68 -1.82 -20.46
N ASP A 41 1.87 -0.87 -21.37
CA ASP A 41 2.39 0.46 -21.02
C ASP A 41 1.25 1.36 -20.51
N PHE A 42 1.20 1.53 -19.19
CA PHE A 42 0.16 2.29 -18.53
C PHE A 42 0.37 3.81 -18.57
N ARG A 43 1.53 4.33 -19.01
CA ARG A 43 1.87 5.76 -18.86
C ARG A 43 0.85 6.69 -19.52
N LYS A 44 0.42 6.35 -20.75
CA LYS A 44 -0.61 7.13 -21.46
C LYS A 44 -1.92 7.18 -20.66
N GLN A 45 -2.36 6.03 -20.13
CA GLN A 45 -3.60 5.94 -19.36
C GLN A 45 -3.49 6.62 -18.00
N TRP A 46 -2.30 6.59 -17.38
CA TRP A 46 -2.00 7.33 -16.17
C TRP A 46 -2.24 8.84 -16.36
N TYR A 47 -1.64 9.44 -17.40
CA TYR A 47 -1.84 10.88 -17.66
C TYR A 47 -3.28 11.22 -18.06
N ILE A 48 -3.99 10.33 -18.77
CA ILE A 48 -5.42 10.51 -19.03
C ILE A 48 -6.21 10.51 -17.71
N SER A 49 -5.90 9.59 -16.80
CA SER A 49 -6.57 9.47 -15.50
C SER A 49 -6.35 10.72 -14.64
N LEU A 50 -5.11 11.22 -14.59
CA LEU A 50 -4.80 12.48 -13.88
C LEU A 50 -5.58 13.67 -14.45
N ARG A 51 -5.66 13.79 -15.78
CA ARG A 51 -6.44 14.86 -16.43
C ARG A 51 -7.93 14.75 -16.10
N LYS A 52 -8.50 13.55 -16.16
CA LYS A 52 -9.91 13.32 -15.81
C LYS A 52 -10.22 13.60 -14.34
N ALA A 53 -9.25 13.37 -13.46
CA ALA A 53 -9.35 13.65 -12.04
C ALA A 53 -8.95 15.09 -11.67
N GLU A 54 -8.53 15.91 -12.64
CA GLU A 54 -8.07 17.30 -12.43
C GLU A 54 -6.86 17.41 -11.48
N ILE A 55 -6.02 16.37 -11.43
CA ILE A 55 -4.83 16.33 -10.57
C ILE A 55 -3.60 16.77 -11.35
N THR A 56 -2.87 17.76 -10.82
CA THR A 56 -1.60 18.24 -11.37
C THR A 56 -0.44 17.95 -10.42
N GLY A 57 0.78 17.87 -10.96
CA GLY A 57 2.00 17.67 -10.15
C GLY A 57 2.14 16.29 -9.50
N PHE A 58 1.30 15.31 -9.84
CA PHE A 58 1.26 13.99 -9.20
C PHE A 58 1.91 12.90 -10.07
N ARG A 59 2.81 12.13 -9.46
CA ARG A 59 3.58 11.05 -10.10
C ARG A 59 3.00 9.70 -9.70
N PHE A 60 3.22 8.68 -10.52
CA PHE A 60 2.75 7.33 -10.20
C PHE A 60 3.31 6.80 -8.86
N HIS A 61 4.54 7.19 -8.50
CA HIS A 61 5.14 6.82 -7.21
C HIS A 61 4.42 7.44 -6.01
N ASP A 62 3.70 8.54 -6.21
CA ASP A 62 2.98 9.22 -5.13
C ASP A 62 1.80 8.38 -4.62
N LEU A 63 1.22 7.50 -5.45
CA LEU A 63 0.25 6.49 -4.98
C LEU A 63 0.83 5.60 -3.88
N ARG A 64 2.12 5.24 -3.98
CA ARG A 64 2.81 4.45 -2.95
C ARG A 64 3.03 5.27 -1.68
N HIS A 65 3.34 6.55 -1.82
CA HIS A 65 3.42 7.47 -0.68
C HIS A 65 2.07 7.60 0.02
N THR A 66 0.98 7.78 -0.73
CA THR A 66 -0.39 7.85 -0.21
C THR A 66 -0.76 6.57 0.55
N ALA A 67 -0.49 5.39 -0.03
CA ALA A 67 -0.76 4.12 0.63
C ALA A 67 0.01 3.98 1.97
N ALA A 68 1.28 4.40 2.00
CA ALA A 68 2.07 4.40 3.24
C ALA A 68 1.49 5.32 4.31
N SER A 69 1.09 6.52 3.91
CA SER A 69 0.46 7.48 4.83
C SER A 69 -0.83 6.92 5.42
N TYR A 70 -1.71 6.33 4.59
CA TYR A 70 -2.95 5.74 5.08
C TYR A 70 -2.72 4.56 6.01
N LEU A 71 -1.76 3.67 5.72
CA LEU A 71 -1.42 2.56 6.62
C LEU A 71 -0.98 3.07 8.00
N VAL A 72 -0.06 4.04 8.04
CA VAL A 72 0.45 4.58 9.31
C VAL A 72 -0.62 5.35 10.07
N MET A 73 -1.44 6.15 9.37
CA MET A 73 -2.56 6.87 9.98
C MET A 73 -3.62 5.91 10.53
N ALA A 74 -3.85 4.76 9.88
CA ALA A 74 -4.72 3.70 10.37
C ALA A 74 -4.12 2.90 11.54
N GLY A 75 -2.88 3.18 11.91
CA GLY A 75 -2.22 2.57 13.07
C GLY A 75 -1.26 1.44 12.76
N ALA A 76 -1.01 1.13 11.48
CA ALA A 76 0.05 0.17 11.13
C ALA A 76 1.41 0.69 11.61
N THR A 77 2.23 -0.22 12.13
CA THR A 77 3.62 0.08 12.46
C THR A 77 4.42 0.41 11.20
N LEU A 78 5.56 1.08 11.36
CA LEU A 78 6.47 1.33 10.25
C LEU A 78 7.05 0.04 9.66
N HIS A 79 7.13 -1.02 10.47
CA HIS A 79 7.57 -2.33 10.02
C HIS A 79 6.51 -2.95 9.08
N GLU A 80 5.26 -3.09 9.55
CA GLU A 80 4.15 -3.63 8.75
C GLU A 80 3.94 -2.82 7.46
N THR A 81 3.98 -1.49 7.57
CA THR A 81 3.89 -0.59 6.40
C THR A 81 5.03 -0.85 5.41
N GLY A 82 6.24 -1.07 5.92
CA GLY A 82 7.42 -1.38 5.11
C GLY A 82 7.28 -2.72 4.39
N GLU A 83 6.78 -3.74 5.07
CA GLU A 83 6.55 -5.08 4.51
C GLU A 83 5.47 -5.06 3.42
N ILE A 84 4.29 -4.48 3.71
CA ILE A 84 3.16 -4.37 2.78
C ILE A 84 3.58 -3.63 1.50
N LEU A 85 4.36 -2.56 1.63
CA LEU A 85 4.80 -1.84 0.45
C LEU A 85 5.98 -2.56 -0.22
N GLY A 86 6.76 -3.34 0.52
CA GLY A 86 7.99 -3.97 0.06
C GLY A 86 9.17 -3.00 0.03
N HIS A 87 9.28 -2.10 1.01
CA HIS A 87 10.50 -1.34 1.24
C HIS A 87 11.65 -2.28 1.61
N LYS A 88 12.85 -2.01 1.10
CA LYS A 88 14.06 -2.78 1.47
C LYS A 88 14.73 -2.29 2.73
N SER A 89 14.55 -1.00 3.03
CA SER A 89 15.17 -0.34 4.17
C SER A 89 14.08 0.35 4.97
N GLU A 90 14.09 0.13 6.28
CA GLU A 90 13.24 0.84 7.23
C GLU A 90 13.39 2.35 7.14
N GLN A 91 14.56 2.85 6.71
CA GLN A 91 14.81 4.28 6.49
C GLN A 91 13.86 4.89 5.45
N THR A 92 13.38 4.08 4.49
CA THR A 92 12.37 4.53 3.51
C THR A 92 11.02 4.72 4.18
N THR A 93 10.66 3.87 5.14
CA THR A 93 9.40 3.96 5.87
C THR A 93 9.44 4.99 7.01
N LYS A 94 10.60 5.28 7.58
CA LYS A 94 10.78 6.31 8.64
C LYS A 94 10.23 7.69 8.25
N ARG A 95 10.16 8.01 6.95
CA ARG A 95 9.56 9.25 6.44
C ARG A 95 8.11 9.44 6.89
N TYR A 96 7.37 8.36 7.17
CA TYR A 96 5.97 8.41 7.61
C TYR A 96 5.80 8.40 9.14
N ALA A 97 6.89 8.29 9.91
CA ALA A 97 6.83 8.17 11.37
C ALA A 97 6.03 9.30 12.05
N HIS A 98 6.10 10.51 11.50
CA HIS A 98 5.39 11.68 12.02
C HIS A 98 3.86 11.55 11.94
N LEU A 99 3.32 10.69 11.06
CA LEU A 99 1.88 10.47 10.90
C LEU A 99 1.27 9.55 11.97
N SER A 100 2.11 8.95 12.83
CA SER A 100 1.67 8.02 13.88
C SER A 100 1.23 8.69 15.19
N THR A 101 1.38 10.01 15.32
CA THR A 101 1.18 10.72 16.61
C THR A 101 -0.23 10.59 17.16
N GLY A 102 -1.26 10.77 16.33
CA GLY A 102 -2.66 10.62 16.76
C GLY A 102 -2.99 9.18 17.20
N HIS A 103 -2.53 8.18 16.44
CA HIS A 103 -2.76 6.78 16.77
C HIS A 103 -2.04 6.35 18.05
N LYS A 104 -0.81 6.84 18.28
CA LYS A 104 -0.01 6.49 19.47
C LYS A 104 -0.70 6.87 20.78
N SER A 105 -1.32 8.05 20.84
CA SER A 105 -2.05 8.49 22.03
C SER A 105 -3.27 7.60 22.28
N ALA A 106 -4.08 7.33 21.26
CA ALA A 106 -5.24 6.45 21.38
C ALA A 106 -4.86 5.00 21.75
N LEU A 107 -3.75 4.49 21.20
CA LEU A 107 -3.21 3.19 21.54
C LEU A 107 -2.74 3.13 22.99
N SER A 108 -1.99 4.14 23.44
CA SER A 108 -1.52 4.24 24.82
C SER A 108 -2.69 4.25 25.80
N GLU A 109 -3.70 5.08 25.55
CA GLU A 109 -4.91 5.15 26.37
C GLU A 109 -5.57 3.77 26.43
N ARG A 110 -5.91 3.18 25.29
CA ARG A 110 -6.60 1.89 25.21
C ARG A 110 -5.85 0.76 25.92
N VAL A 111 -4.52 0.67 25.74
CA VAL A 111 -3.71 -0.39 26.34
C VAL A 111 -3.61 -0.19 27.85
N MET A 112 -3.30 1.03 28.30
CA MET A 112 -3.19 1.31 29.72
C MET A 112 -4.54 1.16 30.43
N SER A 113 -5.63 1.70 29.88
CA SER A 113 -6.98 1.52 30.42
C SER A 113 -7.29 0.03 30.58
N LYS A 114 -7.02 -0.81 29.58
CA LYS A 114 -7.27 -2.26 29.66
C LYS A 114 -6.44 -2.94 30.75
N VAL A 115 -5.14 -2.63 30.84
CA VAL A 115 -4.24 -3.19 31.86
C VAL A 115 -4.71 -2.84 33.28
N PHE A 116 -5.21 -1.62 33.49
CA PHE A 116 -5.63 -1.15 34.80
C PHE A 116 -7.12 -1.36 35.10
N SER A 117 -7.97 -1.61 34.10
CA SER A 117 -9.39 -1.92 34.27
C SER A 117 -9.66 -3.40 34.57
N ASP A 118 -8.83 -4.30 34.04
CA ASP A 118 -9.00 -5.75 34.23
C ASP A 118 -8.47 -6.25 35.59
N GLY A 119 -8.13 -5.34 36.52
CA GLY A 119 -7.65 -5.66 37.85
C GLY A 119 -6.28 -6.33 37.81
N GLY A 120 -5.22 -5.53 37.88
CA GLY A 120 -3.82 -5.97 37.78
C GLY A 120 -3.56 -7.33 38.43
N ALA A 121 -3.45 -8.35 37.60
CA ALA A 121 -2.84 -9.63 37.93
C ALA A 121 -1.48 -9.68 37.20
N LEU A 122 -0.49 -9.04 37.83
CA LEU A 122 0.90 -9.47 37.74
C LEU A 122 1.24 -10.18 39.04
#